data_AF-A0A351EZT1-F1
#
_entry.id   AF-A0A351EZT1-F1
#
_cell.length_a   1.000
_cell.length_b   1.000
_cell.length_c   1.000
_cell.angle_alpha   90.00
_cell.angle_beta   90.00
_cell.angle_gamma   90.00
#
_symmetry.space_group_name_H-M   'P 1'
#
loop_
_entity.id
_entity.type
_entity.pdbx_description
1 polymer ?
#
loop_
_entity_poly.entity_id
_entity_poly.type
_entity_poly.pdbx_seq_one_letter_code
_entity_poly.pdbx_strand_id
1 'polypeptide(L)'
;MAISNQFSHLLTVFQGRTAPEEGYLAGYGALIKTFELQVVIPDILAMISLKHKRYDTDEWMVYTPRYMPENSIMGHLTFALKYEGIDLGVLKKIFENLPEVDITHLIAREPTGRYSRMIWFLYEWLTGKKLELPNLSSGNYVDLVDAKIQFATSEFEISQRHRIRNNLPGVRDFCPMVRKTDKIRHFGELNFSAQIKSVLDHIHPDILLRSASFLILKDSKASFAIESENPAQNRIQRWGRTIGLAGQRDITIEELQRLQQTVIENPRFTKLGIREQEGFVGEHDRRYGTPITSHISAKWTDLNKLLNGLIETNKKLEKDADFDAVIAAAMIAFGFVFIHPFVDGNGRIHRYLIHDVLIRKEYVSRGLIFPVSAIITERMEAYR
;
A
#
# COMPACT_ATOMS: atom_id res chain seq x y z
N MET A 1 24.05 24.11 14.67
CA MET A 1 25.25 23.72 13.89
C MET A 1 24.79 23.56 12.45
N ALA A 2 25.41 24.26 11.50
CA ALA A 2 25.07 24.08 10.09
C ALA A 2 25.45 22.66 9.69
N ILE A 3 24.47 21.79 9.50
CA ILE A 3 24.73 20.46 8.97
C ILE A 3 25.15 20.66 7.51
N SER A 4 26.46 20.64 7.25
CA SER A 4 27.02 20.59 5.91
C SER A 4 26.76 19.21 5.33
N ASN A 5 25.50 18.92 5.01
CA ASN A 5 25.09 17.68 4.37
C ASN A 5 25.57 17.73 2.92
N GLN A 6 26.72 17.10 2.65
CA GLN A 6 27.14 16.82 1.29
C GLN A 6 26.35 15.61 0.78
N PHE A 7 25.43 15.85 -0.15
CA PHE A 7 24.61 14.81 -0.79
C PHE A 7 25.26 14.24 -2.06
N SER A 8 26.38 14.82 -2.50
CA SER A 8 27.12 14.38 -3.68
C SER A 8 27.93 13.13 -3.37
N HIS A 9 27.37 11.97 -3.69
CA HIS A 9 28.05 10.68 -3.57
C HIS A 9 28.15 10.04 -4.95
N LEU A 10 29.37 9.91 -5.47
CA LEU A 10 29.64 9.16 -6.69
C LEU A 10 29.60 7.66 -6.35
N LEU A 11 28.82 6.88 -7.08
CA LEU A 11 28.63 5.46 -6.77
C LEU A 11 28.42 4.59 -8.00
N THR A 12 28.87 3.35 -7.83
CA THR A 12 28.60 2.21 -8.70
C THR A 12 27.72 1.17 -8.00
N VAL A 13 27.63 1.18 -6.67
CA VAL A 13 26.80 0.27 -5.86
C VAL A 13 26.21 1.02 -4.66
N PHE A 14 24.93 0.79 -4.36
CA PHE A 14 24.26 1.31 -3.17
C PHE A 14 23.29 0.28 -2.59
N GLN A 15 23.47 -0.07 -1.31
CA GLN A 15 22.67 -1.05 -0.56
C GLN A 15 22.40 -2.36 -1.32
N GLY A 16 23.42 -2.92 -1.98
CA GLY A 16 23.32 -4.18 -2.72
C GLY A 16 22.82 -4.04 -4.17
N ARG A 17 22.38 -2.85 -4.59
CA ARG A 17 22.00 -2.58 -5.98
C ARG A 17 23.15 -1.97 -6.75
N THR A 18 23.43 -2.52 -7.93
CA THR A 18 24.46 -1.99 -8.84
C THR A 18 23.84 -0.89 -9.69
N ALA A 19 24.45 0.30 -9.67
CA ALA A 19 24.04 1.39 -10.54
C ALA A 19 24.35 1.05 -12.00
N PRO A 20 23.48 1.39 -12.96
CA PRO A 20 23.69 1.07 -14.38
C PRO A 20 24.93 1.76 -14.96
N GLU A 21 25.36 2.86 -14.35
CA GLU A 21 26.58 3.58 -14.69
C GLU A 21 27.03 4.47 -13.52
N GLU A 22 28.19 5.10 -13.67
CA GLU A 22 28.71 6.04 -12.68
C GLU A 22 27.88 7.34 -12.64
N GLY A 23 27.51 7.76 -11.43
CA GLY A 23 26.75 8.98 -11.22
C GLY A 23 26.49 9.26 -9.74
N TYR A 24 25.64 10.26 -9.49
CA TYR A 24 25.31 10.75 -8.15
C TYR A 24 23.92 10.30 -7.71
N LEU A 25 23.74 9.92 -6.45
CA LEU A 25 22.38 9.70 -5.92
C LEU A 25 21.58 11.01 -5.93
N ALA A 26 20.28 10.90 -6.22
CA ALA A 26 19.33 11.99 -6.10
C ALA A 26 18.14 11.58 -5.22
N GLY A 27 17.39 12.59 -4.76
CA GLY A 27 16.14 12.38 -4.04
C GLY A 27 16.26 11.46 -2.82
N TYR A 28 15.38 10.47 -2.72
CA TYR A 28 15.32 9.56 -1.57
C TYR A 28 16.61 8.78 -1.34
N GLY A 29 17.25 8.28 -2.40
CA GLY A 29 18.49 7.51 -2.25
C GLY A 29 19.61 8.34 -1.58
N ALA A 30 19.75 9.60 -1.97
CA ALA A 30 20.71 10.51 -1.35
C ALA A 30 20.35 10.81 0.12
N LEU A 31 19.07 11.10 0.40
CA LEU A 31 18.60 11.36 1.76
C LEU A 31 18.81 10.15 2.68
N ILE A 32 18.49 8.95 2.21
CA ILE A 32 18.71 7.70 2.94
C ILE A 32 20.19 7.52 3.27
N LYS A 33 21.08 7.78 2.30
CA LYS A 33 22.53 7.66 2.51
C LYS A 33 23.05 8.68 3.52
N THR A 34 22.68 9.96 3.35
CA THR A 34 23.21 11.06 4.17
C THR A 34 22.74 10.99 5.62
N PHE A 35 21.49 10.58 5.87
CA PHE A 35 20.96 10.40 7.23
C PHE A 35 21.17 8.98 7.79
N GLU A 36 21.84 8.09 7.05
CA GLU A 36 22.05 6.67 7.42
C GLU A 36 20.76 5.96 7.86
N LEU A 37 19.67 6.21 7.14
CA LEU A 37 18.34 5.78 7.55
C LEU A 37 18.19 4.26 7.49
N GLN A 38 17.67 3.69 8.58
CA GLN A 38 17.22 2.30 8.64
C GLN A 38 15.78 2.21 8.10
N VAL A 39 15.66 2.05 6.78
CA VAL A 39 14.39 1.96 6.05
C VAL A 39 14.44 0.84 5.02
N VAL A 40 13.26 0.35 4.63
CA VAL A 40 13.13 -0.39 3.38
C VAL A 40 13.42 0.58 2.25
N ILE A 41 14.42 0.27 1.43
CA ILE A 41 14.78 1.12 0.29
C ILE A 41 13.64 1.15 -0.74
N PRO A 42 13.34 2.31 -1.35
CA PRO A 42 12.37 2.39 -2.42
C PRO A 42 12.69 1.39 -3.55
N ASP A 43 11.66 0.82 -4.19
CA ASP A 43 11.86 -0.15 -5.28
C ASP A 43 12.73 0.39 -6.42
N ILE A 44 12.59 1.69 -6.70
CA ILE A 44 13.32 2.38 -7.75
C ILE A 44 13.98 3.62 -7.15
N LEU A 45 15.28 3.78 -7.34
CA LEU A 45 16.08 4.91 -6.85
C LEU A 45 16.44 5.86 -7.99
N ALA A 46 16.50 7.16 -7.71
CA ALA A 46 17.00 8.11 -8.70
C ALA A 46 18.52 8.32 -8.62
N MET A 47 19.14 8.43 -9.80
CA MET A 47 20.53 8.87 -9.94
C MET A 47 20.70 9.92 -11.04
N ILE A 48 21.72 10.76 -10.90
CA ILE A 48 22.18 11.71 -11.91
C ILE A 48 23.43 11.13 -12.58
N SER A 49 23.26 10.68 -13.81
CA SER A 49 24.35 10.19 -14.65
C SER A 49 25.27 11.33 -15.09
N LEU A 50 26.55 11.03 -15.28
CA LEU A 50 27.49 11.93 -15.95
C LEU A 50 27.21 12.05 -17.46
N LYS A 51 26.39 11.16 -18.03
CA LYS A 51 25.98 11.17 -19.43
C LYS A 51 24.67 11.91 -19.64
N HIS A 52 24.45 12.38 -20.87
CA HIS A 52 23.25 13.14 -21.25
C HIS A 52 22.08 12.25 -21.74
N LYS A 53 21.83 11.11 -21.10
CA LYS A 53 20.69 10.22 -21.42
C LYS A 53 19.77 10.05 -20.21
N ARG A 54 18.46 10.10 -20.44
CA ARG A 54 17.43 9.73 -19.46
C ARG A 54 16.81 8.39 -19.83
N TYR A 55 16.72 7.48 -18.87
CA TYR A 55 16.10 6.18 -19.03
C TYR A 55 15.83 5.56 -17.65
N ASP A 56 14.94 4.57 -17.62
CA ASP A 56 14.61 3.83 -16.41
C ASP A 56 15.06 2.37 -16.58
N THR A 57 15.34 1.72 -15.45
CA THR A 57 15.57 0.29 -15.30
C THR A 57 14.64 -0.23 -14.20
N ASP A 58 14.68 -1.52 -13.90
CA ASP A 58 13.84 -2.10 -12.85
C ASP A 58 14.12 -1.50 -11.46
N GLU A 59 15.34 -1.00 -11.21
CA GLU A 59 15.77 -0.50 -9.90
C GLU A 59 16.21 0.98 -9.90
N TRP A 60 16.38 1.59 -11.08
CA TRP A 60 16.94 2.95 -11.21
C TRP A 60 16.18 3.83 -12.19
N MET A 61 15.93 5.08 -11.79
CA MET A 61 15.61 6.20 -12.68
C MET A 61 16.88 7.01 -12.94
N VAL A 62 17.37 7.00 -14.18
CA VAL A 62 18.60 7.69 -14.56
C VAL A 62 18.28 9.02 -15.21
N TYR A 63 18.75 10.10 -14.60
CA TYR A 63 18.57 11.46 -15.07
C TYR A 63 19.90 12.07 -15.56
N THR A 64 19.81 13.03 -16.48
CA THR A 64 20.97 13.79 -16.99
C THR A 64 21.43 14.86 -16.00
N PRO A 65 22.65 15.42 -16.10
CA PRO A 65 23.17 16.44 -15.19
C PRO A 65 22.28 17.68 -14.96
N ARG A 66 21.44 18.06 -15.94
CA ARG A 66 20.49 19.18 -15.80
C ARG A 66 19.44 19.00 -14.69
N TYR A 67 19.25 17.77 -14.21
CA TYR A 67 18.31 17.44 -13.14
C TYR A 67 18.98 17.39 -11.77
N MET A 68 20.28 17.71 -11.68
CA MET A 68 21.01 17.71 -10.42
C MET A 68 20.25 18.57 -9.40
N PRO A 69 19.78 17.99 -8.28
CA PRO A 69 19.16 18.77 -7.23
C PRO A 69 20.18 19.74 -6.63
N GLU A 70 19.67 20.82 -6.03
CA GLU A 70 20.51 21.61 -5.12
C GLU A 70 21.08 20.68 -4.04
N ASN A 71 22.35 20.86 -3.69
CA ASN A 71 23.04 20.10 -2.65
C ASN A 71 22.56 20.51 -1.25
N SER A 72 21.27 20.30 -1.00
CA SER A 72 20.53 20.69 0.21
C SER A 72 19.42 19.67 0.48
N ILE A 73 18.98 19.58 1.74
CA ILE A 73 17.86 18.71 2.15
C ILE A 73 16.60 19.06 1.33
N MET A 74 16.30 20.35 1.18
CA MET A 74 15.14 20.81 0.42
C MET A 74 15.26 20.52 -1.08
N GLY A 75 16.46 20.61 -1.66
CA GLY A 75 16.73 20.26 -3.05
C GLY A 75 16.42 18.79 -3.33
N HIS A 76 16.91 17.88 -2.47
CA HIS A 76 16.64 16.45 -2.60
C HIS A 76 15.21 16.06 -2.25
N LEU A 77 14.58 16.64 -1.23
CA LEU A 77 13.15 16.40 -0.93
C LEU A 77 12.26 16.87 -2.08
N THR A 78 12.55 18.04 -2.65
CA THR A 78 11.83 18.57 -3.82
C THR A 78 11.99 17.65 -5.02
N PHE A 79 13.21 17.18 -5.28
CA PHE A 79 13.47 16.21 -6.34
C PHE A 79 12.65 14.93 -6.15
N ALA A 80 12.67 14.35 -4.94
CA ALA A 80 11.98 13.11 -4.63
C ALA A 80 10.47 13.24 -4.88
N LEU A 81 9.82 14.27 -4.32
CA LEU A 81 8.38 14.49 -4.50
C LEU A 81 8.00 14.81 -5.95
N LYS A 82 8.92 15.38 -6.74
CA LYS A 82 8.68 15.74 -8.13
C LYS A 82 8.80 14.57 -9.09
N TYR A 83 9.74 13.65 -8.84
CA TYR A 83 10.14 12.65 -9.83
C TYR A 83 9.96 11.20 -9.36
N GLU A 84 10.12 10.95 -8.06
CA GLU A 84 10.03 9.59 -7.49
C GLU A 84 8.63 9.30 -6.91
N GLY A 85 7.91 10.36 -6.51
CA GLY A 85 6.61 10.29 -5.84
C GLY A 85 6.74 10.39 -4.31
N ILE A 86 5.65 10.15 -3.59
CA ILE A 86 5.63 10.16 -2.13
C ILE A 86 5.95 8.75 -1.61
N ASP A 87 7.00 8.66 -0.79
CA ASP A 87 7.29 7.53 0.08
C ASP A 87 7.11 7.96 1.55
N LEU A 88 5.97 7.60 2.16
CA LEU A 88 5.63 8.02 3.51
C LEU A 88 6.56 7.41 4.58
N GLY A 89 7.07 6.20 4.35
CA GLY A 89 7.96 5.52 5.29
C GLY A 89 9.32 6.19 5.35
N VAL A 90 9.91 6.47 4.19
CA VAL A 90 11.18 7.18 4.08
C VAL A 90 11.04 8.62 4.58
N LEU A 91 9.99 9.35 4.19
CA LEU A 91 9.74 10.72 4.66
C LEU A 91 9.61 10.80 6.18
N LYS A 92 8.86 9.87 6.80
CA LYS A 92 8.71 9.84 8.25
C LYS A 92 10.07 9.68 8.93
N LYS A 93 10.92 8.79 8.42
CA LYS A 93 12.27 8.55 8.96
C LYS A 93 13.22 9.72 8.74
N ILE A 94 13.11 10.43 7.62
CA ILE A 94 13.82 11.69 7.40
C ILE A 94 13.40 12.72 8.46
N PHE A 95 12.09 12.91 8.67
CA PHE A 95 11.56 13.89 9.61
C PHE A 95 11.88 13.55 11.08
N GLU A 96 11.95 12.27 11.44
CA GLU A 96 12.40 11.83 12.77
C GLU A 96 13.88 12.19 13.04
N ASN A 97 14.70 12.31 11.99
CA ASN A 97 16.13 12.65 12.08
C ASN A 97 16.42 14.15 11.86
N LEU A 98 15.39 14.96 11.61
CA LEU A 98 15.52 16.41 11.40
C LEU A 98 15.01 17.18 12.62
N PRO A 99 15.83 18.08 13.20
CA PRO A 99 15.34 18.98 14.24
C PRO A 99 14.19 19.85 13.74
N GLU A 100 13.17 20.04 14.58
CA GLU A 100 11.98 20.83 14.25
C GLU A 100 12.32 22.27 13.85
N VAL A 101 13.31 22.86 14.50
CA VAL A 101 13.82 24.21 14.20
C VAL A 101 14.39 24.28 12.79
N ASP A 102 15.13 23.25 12.36
CA ASP A 102 15.76 23.23 11.05
C ASP A 102 14.72 23.12 9.93
N ILE A 103 13.75 22.19 10.04
CA ILE A 103 12.69 22.06 9.03
C ILE A 103 11.79 23.30 8.97
N THR A 104 11.52 23.93 10.12
CA THR A 104 10.79 25.20 10.20
C THR A 104 11.52 26.30 9.43
N HIS A 105 12.82 26.47 9.66
CA HIS A 105 13.63 27.45 8.93
C HIS A 105 13.72 27.14 7.43
N LEU A 106 13.82 25.87 7.03
CA LEU A 106 13.85 25.47 5.63
C LEU A 106 12.54 25.85 4.91
N ILE A 107 11.40 25.57 5.52
CA ILE A 107 10.08 25.93 4.96
C ILE A 107 9.88 27.45 4.93
N ALA A 108 10.32 28.16 5.98
CA ALA A 108 10.14 29.61 6.11
C ALA A 108 10.87 30.44 5.03
N ARG A 109 11.87 29.86 4.34
CA ARG A 109 12.57 30.53 3.22
C ARG A 109 11.70 30.70 1.99
N GLU A 110 10.82 29.73 1.71
CA GLU A 110 9.93 29.75 0.56
C GLU A 110 8.56 29.14 0.91
N PRO A 111 7.78 29.78 1.81
CA PRO A 111 6.59 29.16 2.42
C PRO A 111 5.42 28.99 1.44
N THR A 112 5.38 29.78 0.36
CA THR A 112 4.37 29.69 -0.70
C THR A 112 4.75 28.67 -1.80
N GLY A 113 6.00 28.22 -1.82
CA GLY A 113 6.54 27.27 -2.80
C GLY A 113 5.76 25.95 -2.78
N ARG A 114 5.50 25.38 -3.96
CA ARG A 114 4.69 24.15 -4.09
C ARG A 114 5.21 23.03 -3.20
N TYR A 115 6.51 22.71 -3.32
CA TYR A 115 7.13 21.61 -2.60
C TYR A 115 7.34 21.92 -1.11
N SER A 116 7.63 23.17 -0.74
CA SER A 116 7.68 23.59 0.66
C SER A 116 6.34 23.34 1.37
N ARG A 117 5.22 23.66 0.72
CA ARG A 117 3.87 23.41 1.27
C ARG A 117 3.56 21.92 1.41
N MET A 118 3.98 21.11 0.43
CA MET A 118 3.83 19.65 0.49
C MET A 118 4.66 19.04 1.63
N ILE A 119 5.94 19.42 1.74
CA ILE A 119 6.86 18.96 2.80
C ILE A 119 6.34 19.39 4.17
N TRP A 120 5.88 20.64 4.30
CA TRP A 120 5.29 21.15 5.53
C TRP A 120 4.06 20.33 5.95
N PHE A 121 3.11 20.12 5.03
CA PHE A 121 1.94 19.28 5.32
C PHE A 121 2.34 17.85 5.70
N LEU A 122 3.25 17.22 4.95
CA LEU A 122 3.69 15.85 5.20
C LEU A 122 4.41 15.72 6.56
N TYR A 123 5.21 16.71 6.96
CA TYR A 123 5.84 16.73 8.28
C TYR A 123 4.78 16.76 9.38
N GLU A 124 3.84 17.73 9.35
CA GLU A 124 2.81 17.84 10.39
C GLU A 124 1.90 16.60 10.42
N TRP A 125 1.57 16.05 9.24
CA TRP A 125 0.72 14.88 9.11
C TRP A 125 1.39 13.60 9.62
N LEU A 126 2.64 13.32 9.23
CA LEU A 126 3.36 12.10 9.62
C LEU A 126 3.80 12.11 11.09
N THR A 127 4.21 13.26 11.61
CA THR A 127 4.75 13.38 12.98
C THR A 127 3.68 13.73 14.01
N GLY A 128 2.56 14.33 13.57
CA GLY A 128 1.55 14.90 14.45
C GLY A 128 2.00 16.19 15.16
N LYS A 129 3.19 16.73 14.82
CA LYS A 129 3.73 17.97 15.39
C LYS A 129 3.45 19.13 14.46
N LYS A 130 2.80 20.17 15.00
CA LYS A 130 2.54 21.41 14.28
C LYS A 130 3.78 22.30 14.35
N LEU A 131 4.27 22.78 13.21
CA LEU A 131 5.43 23.67 13.16
C LEU A 131 5.05 25.10 13.58
N GLU A 132 5.98 25.84 14.17
CA GLU A 132 5.81 27.25 14.52
C GLU A 132 5.92 28.16 13.29
N LEU A 133 4.96 28.00 12.37
CA LEU A 133 4.79 28.78 11.14
C LEU A 133 3.38 29.37 11.09
N PRO A 134 3.23 30.63 10.61
CA PRO A 134 1.91 31.22 10.39
C PRO A 134 1.17 30.49 9.26
N ASN A 135 -0.15 30.39 9.37
CA ASN A 135 -0.98 29.84 8.29
C ASN A 135 -0.83 30.68 7.01
N LEU A 136 -0.84 30.03 5.84
CA LEU A 136 -0.86 30.76 4.58
C LEU A 136 -2.20 31.44 4.34
N SER A 137 -2.16 32.75 4.11
CA SER A 137 -3.34 33.57 3.83
C SER A 137 -3.73 33.62 2.34
N SER A 138 -2.80 33.28 1.43
CA SER A 138 -3.01 33.38 -0.03
C SER A 138 -2.28 32.28 -0.82
N GLY A 139 -2.64 32.11 -2.10
CA GLY A 139 -2.08 31.10 -3.01
C GLY A 139 -3.13 30.14 -3.58
N ASN A 140 -2.78 29.32 -4.57
CA ASN A 140 -3.66 28.24 -5.03
C ASN A 140 -3.61 27.02 -4.08
N TYR A 141 -4.59 26.12 -4.16
CA TYR A 141 -4.46 24.79 -3.55
C TYR A 141 -3.67 23.86 -4.47
N VAL A 142 -2.84 23.01 -3.88
CA VAL A 142 -2.03 22.02 -4.61
C VAL A 142 -2.40 20.62 -4.13
N ASP A 143 -2.59 19.70 -5.06
CA ASP A 143 -2.79 18.28 -4.75
C ASP A 143 -1.48 17.68 -4.21
N LEU A 144 -1.58 16.92 -3.11
CA LEU A 144 -0.42 16.36 -2.44
C LEU A 144 0.23 15.24 -3.25
N VAL A 145 -0.56 14.26 -3.68
CA VAL A 145 -0.14 13.14 -4.50
C VAL A 145 -0.25 13.52 -5.97
N ASP A 146 0.82 13.36 -6.74
CA ASP A 146 0.77 13.50 -8.19
C ASP A 146 0.12 12.25 -8.82
N ALA A 147 -1.11 12.41 -9.28
CA ALA A 147 -1.90 11.35 -9.88
C ALA A 147 -1.31 10.78 -11.20
N LYS A 148 -0.27 11.41 -11.77
CA LYS A 148 0.47 10.86 -12.90
C LYS A 148 1.46 9.77 -12.48
N ILE A 149 2.02 9.90 -11.27
CA ILE A 149 3.07 9.01 -10.75
C ILE A 149 2.45 7.93 -9.85
N GLN A 150 1.45 8.28 -9.05
CA GLN A 150 0.84 7.38 -8.06
C GLN A 150 -0.69 7.41 -8.15
N PHE A 151 -1.35 6.40 -7.59
CA PHE A 151 -2.79 6.44 -7.37
C PHE A 151 -3.12 7.40 -6.22
N ALA A 152 -4.08 8.27 -6.47
CA ALA A 152 -4.55 9.27 -5.53
C ALA A 152 -6.08 9.21 -5.49
N THR A 153 -6.66 9.55 -4.33
CA THR A 153 -8.11 9.67 -4.19
C THR A 153 -8.61 10.91 -4.91
N SER A 154 -9.77 10.83 -5.54
CA SER A 154 -10.49 11.97 -6.10
C SER A 154 -11.14 12.80 -4.97
N GLU A 155 -11.55 12.12 -3.90
CA GLU A 155 -12.08 12.71 -2.67
C GLU A 155 -10.93 13.21 -1.79
N PHE A 156 -10.77 14.53 -1.66
CA PHE A 156 -9.66 15.14 -0.91
C PHE A 156 -10.13 15.94 0.30
N GLU A 157 -9.31 15.96 1.34
CA GLU A 157 -9.49 16.84 2.50
C GLU A 157 -8.65 18.11 2.33
N ILE A 158 -9.25 19.27 2.58
CA ILE A 158 -8.56 20.55 2.40
C ILE A 158 -7.78 20.92 3.66
N SER A 159 -6.45 21.02 3.55
CA SER A 159 -5.62 21.65 4.57
C SER A 159 -5.45 23.14 4.26
N GLN A 160 -6.25 23.97 4.92
CA GLN A 160 -6.24 25.43 4.69
C GLN A 160 -4.89 26.08 5.07
N ARG A 161 -4.31 25.67 6.20
CA ARG A 161 -3.02 26.16 6.72
C ARG A 161 -1.88 26.05 5.71
N HIS A 162 -1.81 24.90 5.04
CA HIS A 162 -0.78 24.58 4.05
C HIS A 162 -1.21 24.92 2.62
N ARG A 163 -2.50 25.18 2.41
CA ARG A 163 -3.15 25.23 1.08
C ARG A 163 -2.88 23.97 0.25
N ILE A 164 -3.08 22.81 0.86
CA ILE A 164 -2.91 21.49 0.24
C ILE A 164 -4.27 20.79 0.15
N ARG A 165 -4.52 20.11 -0.98
CA ARG A 165 -5.57 19.10 -1.10
C ARG A 165 -4.96 17.75 -0.73
N ASN A 166 -5.34 17.22 0.42
CA ASN A 166 -4.89 15.93 0.89
C ASN A 166 -5.65 14.83 0.12
N ASN A 167 -5.09 14.45 -1.02
CA ASN A 167 -5.56 13.36 -1.87
C ASN A 167 -4.76 12.06 -1.64
N LEU A 168 -4.31 11.80 -0.40
CA LEU A 168 -3.72 10.51 -0.02
C LEU A 168 -4.76 9.38 -0.07
N PRO A 169 -4.41 8.19 -0.58
CA PRO A 169 -5.34 7.07 -0.76
C PRO A 169 -5.59 6.29 0.55
N GLY A 170 -5.42 6.93 1.70
CA GLY A 170 -5.62 6.32 3.02
C GLY A 170 -5.52 7.32 4.16
N VAL A 171 -5.51 6.80 5.39
CA VAL A 171 -5.39 7.60 6.61
C VAL A 171 -4.01 7.46 7.24
N ARG A 172 -3.67 8.31 8.21
CA ARG A 172 -2.33 8.34 8.81
C ARG A 172 -1.85 7.00 9.35
N ASP A 173 -2.76 6.22 9.91
CA ASP A 173 -2.43 4.94 10.54
C ASP A 173 -2.36 3.78 9.53
N PHE A 174 -2.81 3.99 8.29
CA PHE A 174 -2.64 3.05 7.19
C PHE A 174 -2.84 3.77 5.84
N CYS A 175 -1.75 4.07 5.13
CA CYS A 175 -1.82 4.72 3.82
C CYS A 175 -0.80 4.09 2.85
N PRO A 176 -1.12 2.94 2.26
CA PRO A 176 -0.27 2.36 1.22
C PRO A 176 -0.21 3.27 -0.01
N MET A 177 0.99 3.55 -0.49
CA MET A 177 1.20 4.33 -1.71
C MET A 177 1.42 3.38 -2.89
N VAL A 178 0.65 3.54 -3.97
CA VAL A 178 0.74 2.68 -5.16
C VAL A 178 1.25 3.48 -6.35
N ARG A 179 2.40 3.07 -6.90
CA ARG A 179 2.98 3.67 -8.11
C ARG A 179 2.24 3.19 -9.36
N LYS A 180 2.01 4.09 -10.31
CA LYS A 180 1.52 3.75 -11.64
C LYS A 180 2.70 3.27 -12.48
N THR A 181 2.89 1.96 -12.53
CA THR A 181 3.83 1.30 -13.46
C THR A 181 3.15 1.07 -14.81
N ASP A 182 3.94 0.85 -15.87
CA ASP A 182 3.38 0.54 -17.19
C ASP A 182 2.53 -0.74 -17.17
N LYS A 183 2.96 -1.73 -16.38
CA LYS A 183 2.18 -2.97 -16.16
C LYS A 183 0.81 -2.67 -15.56
N ILE A 184 0.74 -1.87 -14.50
CA ILE A 184 -0.54 -1.53 -13.85
C ILE A 184 -1.41 -0.68 -14.78
N ARG A 185 -0.82 0.30 -15.48
CA ARG A 185 -1.54 1.12 -16.48
C ARG A 185 -2.17 0.26 -17.56
N HIS A 186 -1.39 -0.66 -18.14
CA HIS A 186 -1.86 -1.58 -19.17
C HIS A 186 -3.06 -2.41 -18.71
N PHE A 187 -3.00 -2.99 -17.50
CA PHE A 187 -4.14 -3.74 -16.96
C PHE A 187 -5.37 -2.86 -16.67
N GLY A 188 -5.17 -1.61 -16.25
CA GLY A 188 -6.24 -0.64 -16.07
C GLY A 188 -6.96 -0.29 -17.39
N GLU A 189 -6.22 -0.21 -18.49
CA GLU A 189 -6.76 0.09 -19.83
C GLU A 189 -7.64 -1.03 -20.40
N LEU A 190 -7.44 -2.28 -19.98
CA LEU A 190 -8.24 -3.42 -20.45
C LEU A 190 -9.72 -3.32 -20.01
N ASN A 191 -10.03 -2.61 -18.93
CA ASN A 191 -11.40 -2.41 -18.44
C ASN A 191 -12.22 -3.72 -18.32
N PHE A 192 -11.67 -4.69 -17.59
CA PHE A 192 -12.31 -5.99 -17.44
C PHE A 192 -13.72 -5.92 -16.82
N SER A 193 -14.01 -4.94 -15.96
CA SER A 193 -15.36 -4.80 -15.40
C SER A 193 -16.42 -4.60 -16.49
N ALA A 194 -16.15 -3.72 -17.47
CA ALA A 194 -17.07 -3.50 -18.59
C ALA A 194 -17.19 -4.74 -19.49
N GLN A 195 -16.08 -5.41 -19.78
CA GLN A 195 -16.08 -6.65 -20.57
C GLN A 195 -16.91 -7.75 -19.89
N ILE A 196 -16.75 -7.88 -18.58
CA ILE A 196 -17.46 -8.89 -17.78
C ILE A 196 -18.95 -8.57 -17.77
N LYS A 197 -19.35 -7.32 -17.52
CA LYS A 197 -20.77 -6.90 -17.60
C LYS A 197 -21.37 -7.28 -18.96
N SER A 198 -20.67 -6.96 -20.06
CA SER A 198 -21.11 -7.32 -21.41
C SER A 198 -21.31 -8.82 -21.62
N VAL A 199 -20.41 -9.67 -21.12
CA VAL A 199 -20.57 -11.13 -21.20
C VAL A 199 -21.77 -11.62 -20.40
N LEU A 200 -21.97 -11.07 -19.20
CA LEU A 200 -23.01 -11.51 -18.28
C LEU A 200 -24.42 -11.09 -18.73
N ASP A 201 -24.57 -9.96 -19.42
CA ASP A 201 -25.87 -9.44 -19.88
C ASP A 201 -26.60 -10.40 -20.84
N HIS A 202 -25.87 -11.33 -21.47
CA HIS A 202 -26.41 -12.32 -22.40
C HIS A 202 -26.79 -13.65 -21.71
N ILE A 203 -26.57 -13.79 -20.40
CA ILE A 203 -26.79 -15.03 -19.65
C ILE A 203 -28.10 -14.93 -18.86
N HIS A 204 -28.96 -15.94 -18.98
CA HIS A 204 -30.20 -15.98 -18.20
C HIS A 204 -29.92 -15.96 -16.68
N PRO A 205 -30.65 -15.17 -15.88
CA PRO A 205 -30.40 -15.01 -14.44
C PRO A 205 -30.29 -16.32 -13.65
N ASP A 206 -31.13 -17.31 -13.94
CA ASP A 206 -31.10 -18.62 -13.27
C ASP A 206 -29.83 -19.44 -13.57
N ILE A 207 -29.24 -19.27 -14.76
CA ILE A 207 -27.96 -19.91 -15.11
C ILE A 207 -26.83 -19.18 -14.40
N LEU A 208 -26.90 -17.84 -14.37
CA LEU A 208 -25.93 -17.00 -13.69
C LEU A 208 -25.85 -17.32 -12.20
N LEU A 209 -26.99 -17.42 -11.51
CA LEU A 209 -27.05 -17.71 -10.07
C LEU A 209 -26.48 -19.10 -9.73
N ARG A 210 -26.79 -20.11 -10.55
CA ARG A 210 -26.24 -21.47 -10.39
C ARG A 210 -24.73 -21.48 -10.63
N SER A 211 -24.27 -20.78 -11.65
CA SER A 211 -22.84 -20.64 -11.97
C SER A 211 -22.09 -19.92 -10.85
N ALA A 212 -22.65 -18.84 -10.30
CA ALA A 212 -22.10 -18.11 -9.17
C ALA A 212 -21.92 -19.01 -7.94
N SER A 213 -22.92 -19.84 -7.63
CA SER A 213 -22.84 -20.83 -6.53
C SER A 213 -21.69 -21.84 -6.73
N PHE A 214 -21.47 -22.29 -7.98
CA PHE A 214 -20.34 -23.17 -8.31
C PHE A 214 -18.99 -22.45 -8.17
N LEU A 215 -18.89 -21.21 -8.63
CA LEU A 215 -17.68 -20.39 -8.48
C LEU A 215 -17.34 -20.14 -7.00
N ILE A 216 -18.32 -19.85 -6.16
CA ILE A 216 -18.18 -19.71 -4.70
C ILE A 216 -17.63 -20.99 -4.08
N LEU A 217 -18.19 -22.14 -4.44
CA LEU A 217 -17.72 -23.41 -3.90
C LEU A 217 -16.28 -23.73 -4.36
N LYS A 218 -15.97 -23.47 -5.65
CA LYS A 218 -14.62 -23.63 -6.20
C LYS A 218 -13.61 -22.73 -5.46
N ASP A 219 -13.97 -21.47 -5.24
CA ASP A 219 -13.13 -20.51 -4.53
C ASP A 219 -12.89 -20.91 -3.07
N SER A 220 -13.96 -21.31 -2.37
CA SER A 220 -13.86 -21.79 -1.00
C SER A 220 -12.92 -23.00 -0.88
N LYS A 221 -13.08 -24.00 -1.75
CA LYS A 221 -12.21 -25.19 -1.77
C LYS A 221 -10.75 -24.81 -2.04
N ALA A 222 -10.51 -23.94 -3.02
CA ALA A 222 -9.16 -23.47 -3.34
C ALA A 222 -8.54 -22.67 -2.18
N SER A 223 -9.34 -21.86 -1.48
CA SER A 223 -8.89 -21.08 -0.32
C SER A 223 -8.37 -21.95 0.82
N PHE A 224 -8.91 -23.15 1.04
CA PHE A 224 -8.35 -24.11 1.98
C PHE A 224 -7.10 -24.81 1.43
N ALA A 225 -7.11 -25.17 0.13
CA ALA A 225 -5.98 -25.84 -0.51
C ALA A 225 -4.70 -24.98 -0.49
N ILE A 226 -4.82 -23.65 -0.62
CA ILE A 226 -3.68 -22.71 -0.49
C ILE A 226 -3.01 -22.83 0.88
N GLU A 227 -3.79 -23.02 1.95
CA GLU A 227 -3.28 -23.20 3.32
C GLU A 227 -2.89 -24.67 3.61
N SER A 228 -2.78 -25.52 2.58
CA SER A 228 -2.52 -26.96 2.69
C SER A 228 -3.54 -27.72 3.56
N GLU A 229 -4.77 -27.22 3.66
CA GLU A 229 -5.87 -27.86 4.39
C GLU A 229 -6.83 -28.58 3.42
N ASN A 230 -7.32 -29.76 3.81
CA ASN A 230 -8.40 -30.48 3.12
C ASN A 230 -9.56 -30.77 4.08
N PRO A 231 -10.40 -29.76 4.40
CA PRO A 231 -11.43 -29.88 5.41
C PRO A 231 -12.67 -30.65 4.92
N ALA A 232 -13.54 -31.02 5.86
CA ALA A 232 -14.83 -31.63 5.55
C ALA A 232 -15.73 -30.70 4.72
N GLN A 233 -16.63 -31.29 3.91
CA GLN A 233 -17.49 -30.57 2.97
C GLN A 233 -18.35 -29.48 3.62
N ASN A 234 -18.84 -29.73 4.84
CA ASN A 234 -19.62 -28.75 5.61
C ASN A 234 -18.83 -27.45 5.89
N ARG A 235 -17.52 -27.52 6.13
CA ARG A 235 -16.65 -26.37 6.38
C ARG A 235 -16.37 -25.60 5.09
N ILE A 236 -16.15 -26.30 3.98
CA ILE A 236 -16.04 -25.70 2.64
C ILE A 236 -17.33 -24.95 2.30
N GLN A 237 -18.50 -25.56 2.52
CA GLN A 237 -19.79 -24.92 2.26
C GLN A 237 -20.05 -23.73 3.18
N ARG A 238 -19.72 -23.83 4.47
CA ARG A 238 -19.87 -22.72 5.43
C ARG A 238 -19.03 -21.52 5.02
N TRP A 239 -17.76 -21.75 4.65
CA TRP A 239 -16.89 -20.69 4.17
C TRP A 239 -17.35 -20.11 2.83
N GLY A 240 -17.82 -20.96 1.90
CA GLY A 240 -18.43 -20.52 0.65
C GLY A 240 -19.64 -19.62 0.88
N ARG A 241 -20.53 -19.98 1.81
CA ARG A 241 -21.66 -19.13 2.21
C ARG A 241 -21.18 -17.78 2.73
N THR A 242 -20.12 -17.74 3.53
CA THR A 242 -19.53 -16.48 4.01
C THR A 242 -19.01 -15.63 2.87
N ILE A 243 -18.25 -16.20 1.92
CA ILE A 243 -17.79 -15.49 0.72
C ILE A 243 -18.97 -14.94 -0.09
N GLY A 244 -20.06 -15.71 -0.26
CA GLY A 244 -21.26 -15.26 -0.96
C GLY A 244 -22.00 -14.10 -0.28
N LEU A 245 -21.68 -13.79 0.97
CA LEU A 245 -22.20 -12.64 1.72
C LEU A 245 -21.23 -11.45 1.76
N ALA A 246 -20.11 -11.52 1.03
CA ALA A 246 -19.18 -10.41 0.90
C ALA A 246 -19.88 -9.15 0.37
N GLY A 247 -19.47 -7.99 0.89
CA GLY A 247 -20.08 -6.69 0.59
C GLY A 247 -21.41 -6.42 1.31
N GLN A 248 -21.94 -7.36 2.12
CA GLN A 248 -23.21 -7.15 2.86
C GLN A 248 -23.02 -6.64 4.29
N ARG A 249 -21.83 -6.82 4.87
CA ARG A 249 -21.51 -6.41 6.25
C ARG A 249 -20.30 -5.52 6.25
N ASP A 250 -20.38 -4.43 7.03
CA ASP A 250 -19.25 -3.52 7.16
C ASP A 250 -18.06 -4.22 7.81
N ILE A 251 -16.87 -3.99 7.26
CA ILE A 251 -15.65 -4.50 7.82
C ILE A 251 -15.35 -3.70 9.09
N THR A 252 -15.53 -4.36 10.24
CA THR A 252 -15.13 -3.91 11.57
C THR A 252 -14.19 -4.94 12.20
N ILE A 253 -13.58 -4.62 13.35
CA ILE A 253 -12.76 -5.59 14.08
C ILE A 253 -13.59 -6.82 14.47
N GLU A 254 -14.83 -6.61 14.92
CA GLU A 254 -15.75 -7.68 15.31
C GLU A 254 -16.11 -8.56 14.10
N GLU A 255 -16.32 -7.95 12.93
CA GLU A 255 -16.60 -8.70 11.71
C GLU A 255 -15.36 -9.51 11.28
N LEU A 256 -14.15 -8.95 11.35
CA LEU A 256 -12.92 -9.69 11.08
C LEU A 256 -12.74 -10.87 12.04
N GLN A 257 -13.07 -10.71 13.33
CA GLN A 257 -13.05 -11.79 14.32
C GLN A 257 -14.13 -12.85 14.04
N ARG A 258 -15.33 -12.44 13.60
CA ARG A 258 -16.38 -13.36 13.17
C ARG A 258 -15.97 -14.17 11.93
N LEU A 259 -15.31 -13.53 10.97
CA LEU A 259 -14.74 -14.21 9.80
C LEU A 259 -13.68 -15.23 10.24
N GLN A 260 -12.82 -14.85 11.19
CA GLN A 260 -11.82 -15.75 11.80
C GLN A 260 -12.46 -16.97 12.45
N GLN A 261 -13.50 -16.77 13.28
CA GLN A 261 -14.28 -17.84 13.89
C GLN A 261 -14.93 -18.77 12.86
N THR A 262 -15.28 -18.24 11.69
CA THR A 262 -15.90 -19.04 10.64
C THR A 262 -14.91 -19.95 9.93
N VAL A 263 -13.65 -19.51 9.79
CA VAL A 263 -12.60 -20.30 9.12
C VAL A 263 -11.91 -21.30 10.05
N ILE A 264 -11.80 -21.02 11.35
CA ILE A 264 -11.14 -21.89 12.33
C ILE A 264 -12.12 -22.96 12.85
N GLU A 265 -11.72 -24.23 12.78
CA GLU A 265 -12.57 -25.36 13.14
C GLU A 265 -12.55 -25.69 14.64
N ASN A 266 -11.37 -25.61 15.27
CA ASN A 266 -11.20 -26.00 16.67
C ASN A 266 -10.36 -24.95 17.42
N PRO A 267 -10.99 -24.06 18.22
CA PRO A 267 -10.27 -23.02 18.94
C PRO A 267 -9.45 -23.55 20.12
N ARG A 268 -9.49 -24.86 20.44
CA ARG A 268 -8.75 -25.44 21.57
C ARG A 268 -7.23 -25.20 21.48
N PHE A 269 -6.69 -25.07 20.28
CA PHE A 269 -5.26 -24.86 20.05
C PHE A 269 -4.94 -23.50 19.44
N THR A 270 -5.95 -22.63 19.27
CA THR A 270 -5.78 -21.33 18.62
C THR A 270 -6.54 -20.27 19.39
N LYS A 271 -5.81 -19.32 19.99
CA LYS A 271 -6.42 -18.14 20.60
C LYS A 271 -7.06 -17.30 19.50
N LEU A 272 -8.39 -17.26 19.49
CA LEU A 272 -9.18 -16.43 18.60
C LEU A 272 -9.10 -14.97 19.02
N GLY A 273 -9.34 -14.07 18.07
CA GLY A 273 -9.16 -12.64 18.25
C GLY A 273 -7.77 -12.16 17.83
N ILE A 274 -7.57 -10.86 17.99
CA ILE A 274 -6.29 -10.18 17.70
C ILE A 274 -5.19 -10.83 18.56
N ARG A 275 -4.06 -11.16 17.95
CA ARG A 275 -2.94 -11.78 18.68
C ARG A 275 -2.33 -10.81 19.68
N GLU A 276 -1.88 -11.37 20.80
CA GLU A 276 -1.16 -10.65 21.87
C GLU A 276 0.31 -11.08 21.94
N GLN A 277 0.85 -11.53 20.81
CA GLN A 277 2.22 -12.03 20.67
C GLN A 277 2.79 -11.58 19.32
N GLU A 278 4.12 -11.54 19.22
CA GLU A 278 4.78 -11.28 17.94
C GLU A 278 4.43 -12.33 16.88
N GLY A 279 4.47 -11.92 15.62
CA GLY A 279 4.05 -12.74 14.50
C GLY A 279 4.96 -12.57 13.30
N PHE A 280 4.97 -13.56 12.42
CA PHE A 280 5.66 -13.53 11.15
C PHE A 280 4.82 -14.27 10.10
N VAL A 281 5.09 -14.00 8.83
CA VAL A 281 4.61 -14.78 7.71
C VAL A 281 5.77 -15.60 7.18
N GLY A 282 5.59 -16.91 7.08
CA GLY A 282 6.64 -17.82 6.62
C GLY A 282 6.33 -19.26 6.98
N GLU A 283 7.32 -20.11 6.80
CA GLU A 283 7.25 -21.53 7.12
C GLU A 283 8.04 -21.82 8.40
N HIS A 284 7.88 -23.02 8.95
CA HIS A 284 8.81 -23.54 9.94
C HIS A 284 9.67 -24.62 9.27
N ASP A 285 10.97 -24.58 9.54
CA ASP A 285 11.89 -25.63 9.12
C ASP A 285 11.38 -26.98 9.61
N ARG A 286 11.25 -27.96 8.70
CA ARG A 286 10.65 -29.26 9.01
C ARG A 286 11.47 -30.11 9.99
N ARG A 287 12.78 -29.84 10.12
CA ARG A 287 13.71 -30.62 10.94
C ARG A 287 13.94 -29.98 12.31
N TYR A 288 14.06 -28.67 12.36
CA TYR A 288 14.42 -27.92 13.57
C TYR A 288 13.26 -27.13 14.17
N GLY A 289 12.15 -26.97 13.43
CA GLY A 289 11.02 -26.16 13.84
C GLY A 289 11.35 -24.66 13.95
N THR A 290 12.48 -24.22 13.39
CA THR A 290 12.87 -22.81 13.41
C THR A 290 12.08 -22.02 12.37
N PRO A 291 11.64 -20.78 12.68
CA PRO A 291 10.99 -19.91 11.70
C PRO A 291 11.85 -19.66 10.46
N ILE A 292 11.29 -19.87 9.28
CA ILE A 292 11.81 -19.40 8.00
C ILE A 292 10.91 -18.23 7.59
N THR A 293 11.31 -17.02 7.98
CA THR A 293 10.48 -15.82 7.85
C THR A 293 10.58 -15.24 6.43
N SER A 294 9.45 -15.17 5.73
CA SER A 294 9.35 -14.37 4.49
C SER A 294 9.10 -12.90 4.81
N HIS A 295 8.33 -12.63 5.88
CA HIS A 295 8.00 -11.28 6.34
C HIS A 295 7.83 -11.26 7.86
N ILE A 296 8.32 -10.21 8.52
CA ILE A 296 8.06 -9.96 9.94
C ILE A 296 6.80 -9.10 10.04
N SER A 297 5.76 -9.65 10.67
CA SER A 297 4.46 -8.98 10.78
C SER A 297 4.51 -7.78 11.73
N ALA A 298 3.43 -6.98 11.74
CA ALA A 298 3.34 -5.83 12.65
C ALA A 298 3.52 -6.23 14.12
N LYS A 299 4.04 -5.33 14.95
CA LYS A 299 4.10 -5.56 16.40
C LYS A 299 2.70 -5.72 16.96
N TRP A 300 2.53 -6.65 17.90
CA TRP A 300 1.20 -6.95 18.44
C TRP A 300 0.55 -5.72 19.13
N THR A 301 1.37 -4.85 19.72
CA THR A 301 0.93 -3.60 20.36
C THR A 301 0.37 -2.58 19.38
N ASP A 302 0.71 -2.67 18.09
CA ASP A 302 0.28 -1.73 17.05
C ASP A 302 -0.97 -2.22 16.29
N LEU A 303 -1.43 -3.45 16.54
CA LEU A 303 -2.46 -4.10 15.72
C LEU A 303 -3.79 -3.36 15.73
N ASN A 304 -4.29 -2.94 16.89
CA ASN A 304 -5.56 -2.19 16.96
C ASN A 304 -5.49 -0.89 16.15
N LYS A 305 -4.37 -0.17 16.25
CA LYS A 305 -4.15 1.07 15.50
C LYS A 305 -4.13 0.82 13.99
N LEU A 306 -3.35 -0.18 13.54
CA LEU A 306 -3.23 -0.52 12.12
C LEU A 306 -4.55 -1.05 11.53
N LEU A 307 -5.29 -1.87 12.28
CA LEU A 307 -6.59 -2.39 11.84
C LEU A 307 -7.63 -1.28 11.72
N ASN A 308 -7.69 -0.36 12.69
CA ASN A 308 -8.56 0.81 12.59
C ASN A 308 -8.18 1.67 11.38
N GLY A 309 -6.89 1.93 11.16
CA GLY A 309 -6.43 2.65 9.98
C GLY A 309 -6.79 1.96 8.66
N LEU A 310 -6.68 0.63 8.59
CA LEU A 310 -7.07 -0.16 7.43
C LEU A 310 -8.59 -0.08 7.18
N ILE A 311 -9.40 -0.18 8.23
CA ILE A 311 -10.86 -0.06 8.14
C ILE A 311 -11.28 1.34 7.68
N GLU A 312 -10.68 2.39 8.23
CA GLU A 312 -10.94 3.77 7.84
C GLU A 312 -10.52 4.03 6.38
N THR A 313 -9.39 3.49 5.97
CA THR A 313 -8.91 3.56 4.58
C THR A 313 -9.85 2.82 3.64
N ASN A 314 -10.32 1.62 4.02
CA ASN A 314 -11.29 0.87 3.23
C ASN A 314 -12.56 1.69 3.00
N LYS A 315 -13.12 2.28 4.06
CA LYS A 315 -14.29 3.17 3.98
C LYS A 315 -14.05 4.41 3.12
N LYS A 316 -12.84 4.98 3.17
CA LYS A 316 -12.46 6.12 2.33
C LYS A 316 -12.43 5.73 0.85
N LEU A 317 -11.78 4.62 0.53
CA LEU A 317 -11.67 4.11 -0.85
C LEU A 317 -13.00 3.60 -1.42
N GLU A 318 -13.89 3.08 -0.56
CA GLU A 318 -15.25 2.69 -0.95
C GLU A 318 -16.09 3.90 -1.38
N LYS A 319 -15.96 5.04 -0.68
CA LYS A 319 -16.68 6.28 -1.01
C LYS A 319 -16.19 6.96 -2.28
N ASP A 320 -14.91 6.78 -2.63
CA ASP A 320 -14.33 7.30 -3.86
C ASP A 320 -14.69 6.39 -5.04
N ALA A 321 -15.75 6.75 -5.76
CA ALA A 321 -16.22 6.00 -6.94
C ALA A 321 -15.18 5.94 -8.07
N ASP A 322 -14.29 6.94 -8.17
CA ASP A 322 -13.30 7.05 -9.24
C ASP A 322 -11.98 6.32 -8.89
N PHE A 323 -11.78 5.93 -7.64
CA PHE A 323 -10.61 5.13 -7.26
C PHE A 323 -10.75 3.69 -7.79
N ASP A 324 -9.68 3.20 -8.44
CA ASP A 324 -9.67 1.87 -9.05
C ASP A 324 -9.97 0.76 -8.03
N ALA A 325 -10.97 -0.08 -8.35
CA ALA A 325 -11.45 -1.13 -7.46
C ALA A 325 -10.42 -2.25 -7.21
N VAL A 326 -9.62 -2.59 -8.22
CA VAL A 326 -8.59 -3.63 -8.11
C VAL A 326 -7.43 -3.12 -7.26
N ILE A 327 -7.03 -1.85 -7.43
CA ILE A 327 -6.00 -1.22 -6.59
C ILE A 327 -6.48 -1.12 -5.14
N ALA A 328 -7.72 -0.68 -4.89
CA ALA A 328 -8.29 -0.67 -3.55
C ALA A 328 -8.32 -2.07 -2.93
N ALA A 329 -8.78 -3.08 -3.66
CA ALA A 329 -8.83 -4.46 -3.17
C ALA A 329 -7.42 -4.98 -2.82
N ALA A 330 -6.42 -4.70 -3.68
CA ALA A 330 -5.04 -5.07 -3.42
C ALA A 330 -4.49 -4.36 -2.17
N MET A 331 -4.69 -3.05 -2.03
CA MET A 331 -4.23 -2.28 -0.87
C MET A 331 -4.80 -2.83 0.45
N ILE A 332 -6.11 -3.05 0.52
CA ILE A 332 -6.79 -3.51 1.74
C ILE A 332 -6.43 -4.97 2.03
N ALA A 333 -6.52 -5.85 1.04
CA ALA A 333 -6.29 -7.26 1.25
C ALA A 333 -4.83 -7.52 1.61
N PHE A 334 -3.85 -7.05 0.82
CA PHE A 334 -2.44 -7.30 1.14
C PHE A 334 -1.99 -6.57 2.40
N GLY A 335 -2.50 -5.35 2.64
CA GLY A 335 -2.28 -4.65 3.90
C GLY A 335 -2.68 -5.49 5.11
N PHE A 336 -3.84 -6.14 5.06
CA PHE A 336 -4.30 -7.04 6.12
C PHE A 336 -3.33 -8.22 6.34
N VAL A 337 -2.80 -8.84 5.26
CA VAL A 337 -1.82 -9.93 5.36
C VAL A 337 -0.51 -9.46 5.99
N PHE A 338 -0.01 -8.28 5.59
CA PHE A 338 1.23 -7.72 6.12
C PHE A 338 1.10 -7.28 7.59
N ILE A 339 -0.07 -6.78 8.00
CA ILE A 339 -0.39 -6.53 9.42
C ILE A 339 -0.41 -7.86 10.18
N HIS A 340 -1.02 -8.89 9.60
CA HIS A 340 -1.15 -10.23 10.15
C HIS A 340 -1.72 -10.24 11.59
N PRO A 341 -2.97 -9.76 11.78
CA PRO A 341 -3.51 -9.47 13.11
C PRO A 341 -3.87 -10.71 13.94
N PHE A 342 -4.05 -11.86 13.30
CA PHE A 342 -4.53 -13.07 13.97
C PHE A 342 -3.43 -14.12 14.09
N VAL A 343 -3.59 -15.07 15.02
CA VAL A 343 -2.71 -16.25 15.11
C VAL A 343 -2.89 -17.18 13.91
N ASP A 344 -4.12 -17.30 13.42
CA ASP A 344 -4.48 -18.07 12.23
C ASP A 344 -5.74 -17.45 11.58
N GLY A 345 -5.96 -17.76 10.31
CA GLY A 345 -7.09 -17.30 9.49
C GLY A 345 -6.73 -16.14 8.55
N ASN A 346 -5.53 -15.57 8.67
CA ASN A 346 -5.15 -14.34 7.95
C ASN A 346 -5.24 -14.50 6.42
N GLY A 347 -4.68 -15.58 5.85
CA GLY A 347 -4.69 -15.80 4.40
C GLY A 347 -6.10 -15.94 3.82
N ARG A 348 -6.99 -16.66 4.53
CA ARG A 348 -8.39 -16.82 4.11
C ARG A 348 -9.17 -15.51 4.18
N ILE A 349 -9.01 -14.75 5.26
CA ILE A 349 -9.68 -13.45 5.44
C ILE A 349 -9.17 -12.43 4.41
N HIS A 350 -7.88 -12.43 4.10
CA HIS A 350 -7.33 -11.64 3.00
C HIS A 350 -8.05 -11.89 1.68
N ARG A 351 -8.23 -13.15 1.29
CA ARG A 351 -8.93 -13.51 0.05
C ARG A 351 -10.40 -13.11 0.11
N TYR A 352 -11.04 -13.20 1.28
CA TYR A 352 -12.38 -12.64 1.49
C TYR A 352 -12.44 -11.12 1.27
N LEU A 353 -11.46 -10.37 1.78
CA LEU A 353 -11.40 -8.91 1.62
C LEU A 353 -11.26 -8.47 0.16
N ILE A 354 -10.60 -9.28 -0.69
CA ILE A 354 -10.56 -9.02 -2.14
C ILE A 354 -11.99 -9.00 -2.70
N HIS A 355 -12.81 -10.02 -2.37
CA HIS A 355 -14.21 -10.08 -2.82
C HIS A 355 -15.04 -8.94 -2.25
N ASP A 356 -14.89 -8.66 -0.96
CA ASP A 356 -15.64 -7.61 -0.26
C ASP A 356 -15.44 -6.24 -0.92
N VAL A 357 -14.18 -5.87 -1.16
CA VAL A 357 -13.85 -4.58 -1.78
C VAL A 357 -14.31 -4.51 -3.23
N LEU A 358 -14.11 -5.56 -4.04
CA LEU A 358 -14.54 -5.57 -5.44
C LEU A 358 -16.07 -5.46 -5.59
N ILE A 359 -16.83 -6.12 -4.71
CA ILE A 359 -18.30 -6.03 -4.69
C ILE A 359 -18.75 -4.64 -4.26
N ARG A 360 -18.17 -4.08 -3.19
CA ARG A 360 -18.53 -2.74 -2.68
C ARG A 360 -18.22 -1.62 -3.66
N LYS A 361 -17.13 -1.77 -4.43
CA LYS A 361 -16.76 -0.84 -5.51
C LYS A 361 -17.40 -1.18 -6.87
N GLU A 362 -18.43 -2.02 -6.86
CA GLU A 362 -19.27 -2.33 -8.03
C GLU A 362 -18.50 -2.84 -9.27
N TYR A 363 -17.33 -3.45 -9.03
CA TYR A 363 -16.51 -4.05 -10.08
C TYR A 363 -17.21 -5.27 -10.70
N VAL A 364 -18.02 -5.95 -9.89
CA VAL A 364 -18.93 -7.04 -10.27
C VAL A 364 -20.33 -6.83 -9.71
N SER A 365 -21.31 -7.43 -10.36
CA SER A 365 -22.70 -7.47 -9.86
C SER A 365 -22.78 -8.19 -8.51
N ARG A 366 -23.64 -7.70 -7.62
CA ARG A 366 -23.84 -8.31 -6.29
C ARG A 366 -24.24 -9.79 -6.41
N GLY A 367 -23.66 -10.62 -5.55
CA GLY A 367 -23.90 -12.07 -5.54
C GLY A 367 -23.06 -12.86 -6.55
N LEU A 368 -22.32 -12.17 -7.43
CA LEU A 368 -21.27 -12.79 -8.25
C LEU A 368 -19.91 -12.57 -7.60
N ILE A 369 -19.08 -13.61 -7.61
CA ILE A 369 -17.66 -13.51 -7.24
C ILE A 369 -16.79 -14.02 -8.39
N PHE A 370 -15.54 -13.58 -8.42
CA PHE A 370 -14.51 -14.25 -9.20
C PHE A 370 -13.79 -15.27 -8.35
N PRO A 371 -13.48 -16.47 -8.83
CA PRO A 371 -12.77 -17.48 -8.03
C PRO A 371 -11.28 -17.12 -7.88
N VAL A 372 -10.98 -16.02 -7.18
CA VAL A 372 -9.65 -15.45 -6.97
C VAL A 372 -8.70 -16.49 -6.35
N SER A 373 -9.16 -17.22 -5.34
CA SER A 373 -8.40 -18.29 -4.69
C SER A 373 -8.07 -19.43 -5.66
N ALA A 374 -8.97 -19.76 -6.58
CA ALA A 374 -8.71 -20.78 -7.59
C ALA A 374 -7.60 -20.36 -8.55
N ILE A 375 -7.64 -19.12 -9.05
CA ILE A 375 -6.60 -18.60 -9.95
C ILE A 375 -5.27 -18.40 -9.21
N ILE A 376 -5.30 -17.96 -7.96
CA ILE A 376 -4.13 -17.90 -7.09
C ILE A 376 -3.50 -19.30 -6.98
N THR A 377 -4.30 -20.34 -6.76
CA THR A 377 -3.81 -21.73 -6.71
C THR A 377 -3.12 -22.15 -8.01
N GLU A 378 -3.69 -21.80 -9.16
CA GLU A 378 -3.10 -22.09 -10.49
C GLU A 378 -1.82 -21.29 -10.76
N ARG A 379 -1.61 -20.15 -10.07
CA ARG A 379 -0.47 -19.24 -10.25
C ARG A 379 0.32 -19.01 -8.97
N MET A 380 0.49 -20.08 -8.19
CA MET A 380 1.02 -19.99 -6.82
C MET A 380 2.44 -19.41 -6.74
N GLU A 381 3.30 -19.71 -7.72
CA GLU A 381 4.66 -19.17 -7.80
C GLU A 381 4.67 -17.64 -7.99
N ALA A 382 3.69 -17.08 -8.70
CA ALA A 382 3.59 -15.63 -8.90
C ALA A 382 2.87 -14.90 -7.77
N TYR A 383 2.14 -15.63 -6.91
CA TYR A 383 1.40 -15.08 -5.78
C TYR A 383 2.25 -15.00 -4.50
N ARG A 384 3.14 -15.97 -4.29
CA ARG A 384 4.12 -15.98 -3.20
C ARG A 384 5.19 -14.93 -3.46
#